data_AF-A0A2M7KN56-F1
#
_entry.id   AF-A0A2M7KN56-F1
#
_cell.length_a   1.000
_cell.length_b   1.000
_cell.length_c   1.000
_cell.angle_alpha   90.00
_cell.angle_beta   90.00
_cell.angle_gamma   90.00
#
_symmetry.space_group_name_H-M   'P 1'
#
loop_
_entity.id
_entity.type
_entity.pdbx_description
1 polymer ?
#
loop_
_entity_poly.entity_id
_entity_poly.type
_entity_poly.pdbx_seq_one_letter_code
_entity_poly.pdbx_strand_id
1 'polypeptide(L)'
;MKQYELYIVNTDCGCCTPSSPAIWMGRRQGLVSSDCRPILLRAPAPHVPSREGRRRRVANKQGVAPLRRTKALPPVACCLGATWLRRGGARNTLPERHRQTSDKSKGAFRMKVTSHAVLALALSACGLWAEEEGAPKPGDKQVNPKDGAELVWIPGGEFQMGSDPAERDRLWAKTGWDAYWKKYAADESPKHGVKVAGFWMYAKEVTNGQYRKFLAANPQWTPERIDSKLHDGDYLEHWKEQSRASKDESYPVANVPWYAAKAYAEWAGGRLPTEAEWEYAARGGKQFEYGTATGEISDQLANSGGGGTKPVGSYRPNPFGLYDLAGNVWEWCSSLYKEYPYRANDGREDPNGSGARVLRGGS
;
A
#
# COMPACT_ATOMS: atom_id res chain seq x y z
N MET A 1 22.70 0.85 3.66
CA MET A 1 21.94 1.39 2.51
C MET A 1 20.63 1.91 3.05
N LYS A 2 20.42 3.24 3.00
CA LYS A 2 19.19 3.88 3.51
C LYS A 2 18.06 3.55 2.54
N GLN A 3 17.03 2.86 3.00
CA GLN A 3 15.81 2.59 2.24
C GLN A 3 14.86 3.79 2.43
N TYR A 4 14.29 4.31 1.35
CA TYR A 4 13.28 5.37 1.38
C TYR A 4 12.01 4.83 0.73
N GLU A 5 10.81 5.19 1.17
CA GLU A 5 9.54 4.69 0.63
C GLU A 5 8.73 5.79 -0.07
N LEU A 6 8.06 5.48 -1.19
CA LEU A 6 7.45 6.45 -2.11
C LEU A 6 6.02 6.09 -2.54
N TYR A 7 5.22 7.12 -2.81
CA TYR A 7 3.78 7.12 -3.10
C TYR A 7 3.45 7.69 -4.47
N ILE A 8 2.85 6.90 -5.35
CA ILE A 8 2.28 7.41 -6.59
C ILE A 8 1.01 6.56 -6.93
N VAL A 9 0.07 7.05 -7.73
CA VAL A 9 -1.38 6.67 -7.80
C VAL A 9 -1.75 5.99 -9.11
N ASN A 10 -2.75 5.10 -9.18
CA ASN A 10 -3.56 4.87 -10.41
C ASN A 10 -5.01 5.34 -10.17
N THR A 11 -5.59 6.07 -11.12
CA THR A 11 -7.04 6.30 -11.18
C THR A 11 -7.56 5.52 -12.38
N ASP A 12 -8.55 4.66 -12.12
CA ASP A 12 -9.27 3.78 -13.06
C ASP A 12 -8.75 2.33 -13.18
N CYS A 13 -8.96 1.54 -12.11
CA CYS A 13 -9.21 0.11 -12.31
C CYS A 13 -10.59 -0.04 -12.99
N GLY A 14 -10.59 -0.24 -14.32
CA GLY A 14 -11.76 -0.42 -15.18
C GLY A 14 -12.63 -1.67 -14.89
N CYS A 15 -12.98 -1.94 -13.64
CA CYS A 15 -13.89 -3.03 -13.25
C CYS A 15 -15.23 -2.53 -12.69
N CYS A 16 -15.58 -1.25 -12.85
CA CYS A 16 -16.87 -0.72 -12.42
C CYS A 16 -17.48 0.23 -13.46
N THR A 17 -18.06 -0.33 -14.52
CA THR A 17 -19.16 0.34 -15.24
C THR A 17 -20.31 -0.64 -15.48
N PRO A 18 -21.56 -0.28 -15.15
CA PRO A 18 -22.69 -0.69 -15.95
C PRO A 18 -22.86 0.37 -17.05
N SER A 19 -22.38 0.02 -18.23
CA SER A 19 -22.55 0.79 -19.45
C SER A 19 -24.03 0.91 -19.85
N SER A 20 -24.39 2.09 -20.36
CA SER A 20 -25.48 2.27 -21.33
C SER A 20 -25.13 3.43 -22.27
N PRO A 21 -25.55 3.36 -23.55
CA PRO A 21 -24.66 3.66 -24.66
C PRO A 21 -24.81 5.11 -25.15
N ALA A 22 -23.69 5.83 -25.23
CA ALA A 22 -23.60 7.03 -26.06
C ALA A 22 -23.24 6.63 -27.49
N ILE A 23 -24.23 6.71 -28.37
CA ILE A 23 -24.08 6.64 -29.82
C ILE A 23 -23.36 7.91 -30.28
N TRP A 24 -22.18 7.78 -30.88
CA TRP A 24 -21.60 8.85 -31.70
C TRP A 24 -21.19 8.30 -33.07
N MET A 25 -21.82 8.87 -34.10
CA MET A 25 -21.62 8.54 -35.51
C MET A 25 -20.28 9.10 -36.00
N GLY A 26 -19.33 8.21 -36.29
CA GLY A 26 -18.14 8.52 -37.08
C GLY A 26 -18.49 8.64 -38.57
N ARG A 27 -18.29 9.84 -39.13
CA ARG A 27 -18.43 10.15 -40.55
C ARG A 27 -17.08 9.90 -41.24
N ARG A 28 -16.95 8.84 -42.06
CA ARG A 28 -16.00 8.79 -43.19
C ARG A 28 -16.65 8.05 -44.37
N GLN A 29 -16.48 8.64 -45.54
CA GLN A 29 -17.05 8.28 -46.83
C GLN A 29 -16.36 7.05 -47.43
N GLY A 30 -17.09 6.24 -48.21
CA GLY A 30 -16.50 5.37 -49.24
C GLY A 30 -17.14 3.99 -49.47
N LEU A 31 -18.21 3.97 -50.27
CA LEU A 31 -18.58 2.97 -51.30
C LEU A 31 -18.93 1.48 -50.95
N VAL A 32 -20.23 1.19 -51.15
CA VAL A 32 -20.86 0.07 -51.90
C VAL A 32 -20.91 -1.36 -51.30
N SER A 33 -22.14 -1.80 -50.95
CA SER A 33 -22.84 -3.02 -51.46
C SER A 33 -23.58 -3.86 -50.39
N SER A 34 -24.91 -3.94 -50.59
CA SER A 34 -25.84 -5.07 -50.36
C SER A 34 -25.97 -5.78 -48.99
N ASP A 35 -27.19 -5.67 -48.46
CA ASP A 35 -28.04 -6.71 -47.84
C ASP A 35 -27.55 -7.49 -46.60
N CYS A 36 -28.14 -7.16 -45.44
CA CYS A 36 -29.05 -8.05 -44.69
C CYS A 36 -29.54 -7.34 -43.40
N ARG A 37 -30.85 -7.29 -43.20
CA ARG A 37 -31.48 -6.84 -41.93
C ARG A 37 -31.48 -7.98 -40.91
N PRO A 38 -31.45 -7.65 -39.60
CA PRO A 38 -32.41 -8.30 -38.70
C PRO A 38 -33.21 -7.32 -37.82
N ILE A 39 -34.34 -7.88 -37.40
CA ILE A 39 -35.53 -7.35 -36.74
C ILE A 39 -35.23 -6.79 -35.33
N LEU A 40 -35.73 -5.59 -35.04
CA LEU A 40 -35.76 -4.94 -33.72
C LEU A 40 -37.09 -5.27 -33.01
N LEU A 41 -37.03 -5.97 -31.88
CA LEU A 41 -38.11 -6.03 -30.89
C LEU A 41 -37.90 -4.91 -29.87
N ARG A 42 -38.82 -3.93 -29.83
CA ARG A 42 -38.87 -2.83 -28.86
C ARG A 42 -39.42 -3.33 -27.52
N ALA A 43 -38.73 -3.02 -26.41
CA ALA A 43 -39.30 -3.04 -25.06
C ALA A 43 -39.60 -1.59 -24.60
N PRO A 44 -40.66 -1.37 -23.79
CA PRO A 44 -41.13 -0.03 -23.42
C PRO A 44 -40.36 0.60 -22.25
N ALA A 45 -40.30 1.93 -22.24
CA ALA A 45 -39.63 2.77 -21.23
C ALA A 45 -40.38 2.83 -19.89
N PRO A 46 -39.71 3.04 -18.74
CA PRO A 46 -40.36 3.19 -17.45
C PRO A 46 -40.81 4.63 -17.16
N HIS A 47 -42.00 4.73 -16.58
CA HIS A 47 -42.65 5.96 -16.09
C HIS A 47 -42.05 6.44 -14.76
N VAL A 48 -41.89 7.77 -14.64
CA VAL A 48 -41.60 8.51 -13.40
C VAL A 48 -42.92 9.05 -12.82
N PRO A 49 -43.17 8.97 -11.49
CA PRO A 49 -44.17 9.81 -10.85
C PRO A 49 -43.55 10.88 -9.94
N SER A 50 -44.11 12.08 -10.05
CA SER A 50 -43.83 13.29 -9.28
C SER A 50 -44.52 13.32 -7.91
N ARG A 51 -43.99 14.18 -7.03
CA ARG A 51 -44.53 14.49 -5.69
C ARG A 51 -45.78 15.38 -5.76
N GLU A 52 -46.78 15.06 -4.94
CA GLU A 52 -47.60 16.06 -4.22
C GLU A 52 -48.37 15.41 -3.06
N GLY A 53 -48.48 16.10 -1.93
CA GLY A 53 -49.01 15.56 -0.67
C GLY A 53 -50.47 15.91 -0.39
N ARG A 54 -51.14 15.11 0.46
CA ARG A 54 -52.13 15.60 1.43
C ARG A 54 -52.50 14.54 2.48
N ARG A 55 -52.78 15.04 3.69
CA ARG A 55 -53.21 14.35 4.92
C ARG A 55 -54.55 13.62 4.78
N ARG A 56 -54.75 12.51 5.52
CA ARG A 56 -55.84 12.32 6.52
C ARG A 56 -55.73 10.97 7.25
N ARG A 57 -56.19 10.99 8.52
CA ARG A 57 -56.32 9.89 9.48
C ARG A 57 -57.43 8.91 9.08
N VAL A 58 -57.40 7.67 9.58
CA VAL A 58 -58.37 7.05 10.53
C VAL A 58 -58.02 5.55 10.71
N ALA A 59 -58.36 5.05 11.89
CA ALA A 59 -57.93 3.84 12.55
C ALA A 59 -58.60 2.51 12.12
N ASN A 60 -57.95 1.42 12.49
CA ASN A 60 -58.41 0.41 13.48
C ASN A 60 -58.57 -1.05 13.01
N LYS A 61 -58.15 -1.92 13.96
CA LYS A 61 -58.54 -3.30 14.27
C LYS A 61 -57.87 -4.52 13.61
N GLN A 62 -57.16 -5.26 14.49
CA GLN A 62 -57.36 -6.67 14.91
C GLN A 62 -57.38 -7.73 13.79
N GLY A 63 -56.69 -8.87 13.87
CA GLY A 63 -55.90 -9.52 14.92
C GLY A 63 -55.60 -10.97 14.51
N VAL A 64 -54.99 -11.71 15.45
CA VAL A 64 -54.93 -13.18 15.58
C VAL A 64 -53.82 -13.93 14.80
N ALA A 65 -52.88 -14.50 15.58
CA ALA A 65 -51.96 -15.59 15.25
C ALA A 65 -52.52 -16.93 15.85
N PRO A 66 -51.81 -18.08 15.95
CA PRO A 66 -50.61 -18.63 15.29
C PRO A 66 -50.78 -20.14 14.90
N LEU A 67 -49.66 -20.87 14.73
CA LEU A 67 -49.43 -22.35 14.71
C LEU A 67 -49.12 -22.89 13.29
N ARG A 68 -48.08 -23.71 13.03
CA ARG A 68 -47.47 -24.77 13.85
C ARG A 68 -46.05 -25.14 13.35
N ARG A 69 -45.23 -25.60 14.29
CA ARG A 69 -43.92 -26.27 14.16
C ARG A 69 -44.03 -27.63 13.46
N THR A 70 -42.96 -28.05 12.77
CA THR A 70 -42.28 -29.37 12.85
C THR A 70 -40.98 -29.26 12.01
N LYS A 71 -39.85 -29.94 12.21
CA LYS A 71 -39.24 -30.82 13.23
C LYS A 71 -37.75 -30.90 12.83
N ALA A 72 -36.86 -30.98 13.79
CA ALA A 72 -35.44 -31.33 13.58
C ALA A 72 -35.26 -32.86 13.67
N LEU A 73 -34.28 -33.43 12.93
CA LEU A 73 -33.10 -34.17 13.42
C LEU A 73 -32.30 -34.85 12.26
N PRO A 74 -30.98 -35.11 12.44
CA PRO A 74 -30.01 -35.69 11.47
C PRO A 74 -29.81 -37.20 11.77
N PRO A 75 -28.68 -37.92 11.49
CA PRO A 75 -27.46 -37.68 10.69
C PRO A 75 -27.06 -38.87 9.76
N VAL A 76 -26.02 -38.70 8.91
CA VAL A 76 -25.21 -39.84 8.40
C VAL A 76 -23.73 -39.45 8.35
N ALA A 77 -22.90 -40.34 8.89
CA ALA A 77 -21.45 -40.30 8.92
C ALA A 77 -20.83 -41.16 7.81
N CYS A 78 -19.62 -40.81 7.38
CA CYS A 78 -18.57 -41.70 6.86
C CYS A 78 -17.26 -40.88 6.90
N CYS A 79 -16.33 -41.16 7.81
CA CYS A 79 -15.17 -42.07 7.64
C CYS A 79 -14.19 -41.58 6.57
N LEU A 80 -12.87 -41.59 6.68
CA LEU A 80 -11.83 -41.91 7.68
C LEU A 80 -10.53 -41.62 6.88
N GLY A 81 -9.46 -41.12 7.52
CA GLY A 81 -8.20 -40.92 6.80
C GLY A 81 -7.11 -40.22 7.58
N ALA A 82 -6.78 -40.76 8.75
CA ALA A 82 -5.63 -40.32 9.54
C ALA A 82 -4.32 -40.92 8.98
N THR A 83 -3.37 -40.02 8.77
CA THR A 83 -1.92 -40.14 8.98
C THR A 83 -1.34 -41.46 9.48
N TRP A 84 -0.34 -41.96 8.73
CA TRP A 84 0.81 -42.71 9.26
C TRP A 84 2.05 -42.34 8.46
N LEU A 85 3.07 -41.79 9.11
CA LEU A 85 4.46 -42.11 8.76
C LEU A 85 5.35 -41.94 10.00
N ARG A 86 6.09 -43.02 10.24
CA ARG A 86 6.84 -43.37 11.44
C ARG A 86 8.05 -42.48 11.68
N ARG A 87 8.35 -42.32 12.98
CA ARG A 87 9.68 -42.04 13.54
C ARG A 87 10.71 -43.05 13.02
N GLY A 88 11.84 -42.53 12.55
CA GLY A 88 13.11 -43.24 12.45
C GLY A 88 14.17 -42.41 13.17
N GLY A 89 14.73 -42.94 14.25
CA GLY A 89 15.92 -42.39 14.89
C GLY A 89 17.15 -43.21 14.49
N ALA A 90 18.29 -42.56 14.32
CA ALA A 90 19.61 -43.05 14.70
C ALA A 90 20.67 -41.97 14.45
N ARG A 91 21.68 -42.02 15.31
CA ARG A 91 22.79 -41.10 15.54
C ARG A 91 23.85 -41.22 14.44
N ASN A 92 24.70 -40.18 14.31
CA ASN A 92 26.16 -40.26 14.11
C ASN A 92 26.71 -38.82 14.07
N THR A 93 27.26 -38.30 15.18
CA THR A 93 28.72 -38.23 15.48
C THR A 93 29.52 -37.34 14.51
N LEU A 94 29.80 -36.12 14.96
CA LEU A 94 30.84 -35.21 14.48
C LEU A 94 32.22 -35.70 14.96
N PRO A 95 33.33 -35.33 14.29
CA PRO A 95 34.61 -35.19 14.95
C PRO A 95 35.07 -33.73 15.02
N GLU A 96 35.46 -33.34 16.24
CA GLU A 96 36.12 -32.09 16.60
C GLU A 96 37.54 -31.99 16.01
N ARG A 97 37.95 -30.75 15.72
CA ARG A 97 39.31 -30.38 15.32
C ARG A 97 40.21 -30.34 16.55
N HIS A 98 41.27 -31.12 16.56
CA HIS A 98 42.37 -30.93 17.49
C HIS A 98 43.36 -29.87 16.98
N ARG A 99 43.53 -28.85 17.82
CA ARG A 99 44.59 -27.84 17.79
C ARG A 99 45.82 -28.46 18.47
N GLN A 100 46.98 -28.48 17.82
CA GLN A 100 48.26 -28.75 18.47
C GLN A 100 49.17 -27.53 18.35
N THR A 101 49.74 -27.18 19.50
CA THR A 101 50.66 -26.08 19.77
C THR A 101 52.11 -26.55 19.67
N SER A 102 52.97 -25.64 19.21
CA SER A 102 54.39 -25.42 19.56
C SER A 102 55.38 -26.60 19.62
N ASP A 103 56.51 -26.48 18.93
CA ASP A 103 57.79 -26.35 19.63
C ASP A 103 58.90 -25.72 18.75
N LYS A 104 59.86 -25.16 19.46
CA LYS A 104 60.99 -24.32 19.12
C LYS A 104 62.14 -25.12 18.51
N SER A 105 62.95 -24.47 17.67
CA SER A 105 64.40 -24.66 17.76
C SER A 105 65.15 -23.40 17.32
N LYS A 106 66.24 -23.16 18.07
CA LYS A 106 67.00 -21.92 18.18
C LYS A 106 68.14 -21.94 17.16
N GLY A 107 68.35 -20.83 16.45
CA GLY A 107 69.58 -20.54 15.73
C GLY A 107 70.01 -19.11 16.06
N ALA A 108 71.03 -18.96 16.90
CA ALA A 108 71.57 -17.68 17.30
C ALA A 108 72.44 -17.09 16.19
N PHE A 109 72.14 -15.88 15.75
CA PHE A 109 73.11 -15.02 15.07
C PHE A 109 73.17 -13.68 15.83
N ARG A 110 74.38 -13.31 16.23
CA ARG A 110 74.66 -12.17 17.12
C ARG A 110 75.37 -11.12 16.28
N MET A 111 74.79 -9.93 16.11
CA MET A 111 75.57 -8.77 15.67
C MET A 111 75.01 -7.44 16.22
N LYS A 112 75.82 -6.87 17.13
CA LYS A 112 76.15 -5.47 17.47
C LYS A 112 75.11 -4.37 17.16
N VAL A 113 74.54 -3.74 18.20
CA VAL A 113 74.94 -2.43 18.82
C VAL A 113 74.85 -1.29 17.78
N THR A 114 73.94 -0.32 17.94
CA THR A 114 74.22 0.92 18.69
C THR A 114 72.96 1.61 19.21
N SER A 115 73.11 2.26 20.37
CA SER A 115 72.19 3.22 20.99
C SER A 115 71.59 4.20 20.01
N HIS A 116 70.32 4.60 20.19
CA HIS A 116 69.82 5.99 20.22
C HIS A 116 68.32 5.97 20.65
N ALA A 117 67.98 6.89 21.55
CA ALA A 117 66.64 7.39 21.91
C ALA A 117 65.65 6.45 22.65
N VAL A 118 65.55 6.69 23.97
CA VAL A 118 64.33 6.50 24.73
C VAL A 118 63.32 7.54 24.24
N LEU A 119 62.33 7.12 23.47
CA LEU A 119 61.07 7.86 23.30
C LEU A 119 59.95 6.93 23.74
N ALA A 120 59.40 7.20 24.92
CA ALA A 120 58.14 6.60 25.35
C ALA A 120 57.04 7.10 24.40
N LEU A 121 56.70 6.30 23.40
CA LEU A 121 55.46 6.47 22.65
C LEU A 121 54.31 6.08 23.59
N ALA A 122 53.87 7.04 24.38
CA ALA A 122 52.47 7.09 24.80
C ALA A 122 51.65 7.30 23.53
N LEU A 123 51.39 6.22 22.80
CA LEU A 123 50.30 6.19 21.84
C LEU A 123 49.04 6.33 22.66
N SER A 124 48.63 7.58 22.83
CA SER A 124 47.27 7.95 23.12
C SER A 124 46.40 7.11 22.20
N ALA A 125 45.75 6.09 22.77
CA ALA A 125 44.59 5.48 22.17
C ALA A 125 43.48 6.54 22.21
N CYS A 126 43.65 7.58 21.39
CA CYS A 126 42.58 8.38 20.90
C CYS A 126 41.82 7.41 20.00
N GLY A 127 40.95 6.62 20.64
CA GLY A 127 39.92 5.90 19.93
C GLY A 127 39.27 6.92 19.03
N LEU A 128 39.47 6.77 17.73
CA LEU A 128 38.48 7.17 16.76
C LEU A 128 37.25 6.31 17.06
N TRP A 129 36.54 6.68 18.12
CA TRP A 129 35.11 6.48 18.19
C TRP A 129 34.60 7.38 17.07
N ALA A 130 34.50 6.82 15.86
CA ALA A 130 33.48 7.30 14.97
C ALA A 130 32.20 7.14 15.79
N GLU A 131 31.67 8.27 16.29
CA GLU A 131 30.30 8.30 16.78
C GLU A 131 29.49 7.68 15.66
N GLU A 132 28.93 6.50 15.92
CA GLU A 132 27.85 5.98 15.09
C GLU A 132 26.82 7.10 15.11
N GLU A 133 26.62 7.80 13.99
CA GLU A 133 25.58 8.81 13.87
C GLU A 133 24.32 8.21 14.48
N GLY A 134 23.83 8.84 15.55
CA GLY A 134 22.82 8.22 16.40
C GLY A 134 21.64 7.73 15.56
N ALA A 135 21.20 6.50 15.80
CA ALA A 135 20.07 5.91 15.10
C ALA A 135 18.87 6.89 15.13
N PRO A 136 18.11 7.05 14.02
CA PRO A 136 17.02 7.99 13.97
C PRO A 136 15.97 7.73 15.07
N LYS A 137 15.41 8.81 15.59
CA LYS A 137 14.44 8.82 16.70
C LYS A 137 13.04 9.14 16.17
N PRO A 138 11.97 8.68 16.86
CA PRO A 138 10.60 9.02 16.47
C PRO A 138 10.41 10.54 16.32
N GLY A 139 9.90 10.98 15.17
CA GLY A 139 9.71 12.40 14.87
C GLY A 139 10.90 13.09 14.21
N ASP A 140 12.05 12.40 14.04
CA ASP A 140 13.13 12.91 13.22
C ASP A 140 12.63 13.14 11.78
N LYS A 141 13.14 14.22 11.18
CA LYS A 141 12.79 14.63 9.82
C LYS A 141 14.05 14.79 8.97
N GLN A 142 13.93 14.50 7.69
CA GLN A 142 14.95 14.83 6.70
C GLN A 142 14.30 15.29 5.40
N VAL A 143 15.07 15.89 4.52
CA VAL A 143 14.62 16.31 3.20
C VAL A 143 15.37 15.51 2.14
N ASN A 144 14.64 14.91 1.19
CA ASN A 144 15.25 14.24 0.07
C ASN A 144 15.94 15.26 -0.85
N PRO A 145 17.25 15.13 -1.12
CA PRO A 145 17.99 16.12 -1.90
C PRO A 145 17.61 16.17 -3.39
N LYS A 146 16.95 15.14 -3.94
CA LYS A 146 16.60 15.06 -5.36
C LYS A 146 15.29 15.74 -5.69
N ASP A 147 14.25 15.53 -4.88
CA ASP A 147 12.92 16.07 -5.13
C ASP A 147 12.46 17.11 -4.10
N GLY A 148 13.16 17.21 -2.96
CA GLY A 148 12.83 18.14 -1.87
C GLY A 148 11.70 17.64 -0.97
N ALA A 149 11.31 16.36 -1.04
CA ALA A 149 10.28 15.81 -0.17
C ALA A 149 10.75 15.74 1.29
N GLU A 150 9.86 16.11 2.22
CA GLU A 150 10.07 15.85 3.65
C GLU A 150 9.82 14.37 3.93
N LEU A 151 10.71 13.76 4.70
CA LEU A 151 10.55 12.42 5.25
C LEU A 151 10.48 12.47 6.76
N VAL A 152 9.72 11.55 7.32
CA VAL A 152 9.64 11.31 8.77
C VAL A 152 10.17 9.92 9.08
N TRP A 153 10.85 9.79 10.23
CA TRP A 153 11.28 8.49 10.73
C TRP A 153 10.10 7.78 11.42
N ILE A 154 9.78 6.60 10.90
CA ILE A 154 8.78 5.71 11.46
C ILE A 154 9.50 4.65 12.31
N PRO A 155 9.33 4.66 13.65
CA PRO A 155 9.99 3.67 14.49
C PRO A 155 9.44 2.27 14.24
N GLY A 156 10.33 1.28 14.11
CA GLY A 156 9.93 -0.10 13.96
C GLY A 156 9.17 -0.63 15.18
N GLY A 157 8.30 -1.61 14.95
CA GLY A 157 7.41 -2.12 15.98
C GLY A 157 6.61 -3.33 15.53
N GLU A 158 5.71 -3.77 16.40
CA GLU A 158 4.75 -4.84 16.13
C GLU A 158 3.34 -4.26 16.18
N PHE A 159 2.48 -4.73 15.27
CA PHE A 159 1.13 -4.19 15.11
C PHE A 159 0.17 -5.27 14.63
N GLN A 160 -1.13 -5.05 14.82
CA GLN A 160 -2.17 -5.90 14.24
C GLN A 160 -2.53 -5.39 12.85
N MET A 161 -2.20 -6.17 11.82
CA MET A 161 -2.54 -5.90 10.43
C MET A 161 -3.88 -6.54 10.07
N GLY A 162 -4.65 -5.85 9.24
CA GLY A 162 -5.99 -6.27 8.83
C GLY A 162 -7.09 -6.01 9.85
N SER A 163 -8.26 -6.53 9.53
CA SER A 163 -9.52 -6.27 10.24
C SER A 163 -10.11 -7.59 10.71
N ASP A 164 -10.72 -7.59 11.90
CA ASP A 164 -11.55 -8.71 12.34
C ASP A 164 -13.02 -8.52 11.92
N PRO A 165 -13.84 -9.58 11.88
CA PRO A 165 -15.23 -9.47 11.45
C PRO A 165 -16.07 -8.47 12.27
N ALA A 166 -15.82 -8.35 13.58
CA ALA A 166 -16.59 -7.47 14.45
C ALA A 166 -16.25 -5.99 14.19
N GLU A 167 -14.97 -5.68 14.01
CA GLU A 167 -14.48 -4.37 13.58
C GLU A 167 -15.10 -3.97 12.24
N ARG A 168 -15.10 -4.91 11.27
CA ARG A 168 -15.66 -4.70 9.94
C ARG A 168 -17.17 -4.44 9.99
N ASP A 169 -17.92 -5.24 10.74
CA ASP A 169 -19.36 -5.06 10.88
C ASP A 169 -19.72 -3.74 11.58
N ARG A 170 -18.95 -3.34 12.59
CA ARG A 170 -19.11 -2.04 13.28
C ARG A 170 -18.83 -0.88 12.33
N LEU A 171 -17.74 -0.93 11.56
CA LEU A 171 -17.42 0.12 10.57
C LEU A 171 -18.51 0.21 9.51
N TRP A 172 -19.00 -0.93 9.02
CA TRP A 172 -20.08 -0.97 8.04
C TRP A 172 -21.38 -0.35 8.55
N ALA A 173 -21.74 -0.64 9.80
CA ALA A 173 -22.90 -0.06 10.44
C ALA A 173 -22.77 1.47 10.60
N LYS A 174 -21.54 1.97 10.82
CA LYS A 174 -21.25 3.40 10.94
C LYS A 174 -21.30 4.13 9.60
N THR A 175 -20.76 3.53 8.54
CA THR A 175 -20.63 4.21 7.23
C THR A 175 -21.89 4.08 6.37
N GLY A 176 -22.77 3.12 6.65
CA GLY A 176 -24.00 2.91 5.89
C GLY A 176 -23.80 2.39 4.48
N TRP A 177 -22.62 1.80 4.20
CA TRP A 177 -22.30 1.27 2.87
C TRP A 177 -23.24 0.12 2.48
N ASP A 178 -23.47 -0.04 1.18
CA ASP A 178 -24.29 -1.13 0.67
C ASP A 178 -23.69 -2.49 1.08
N ALA A 179 -24.50 -3.36 1.69
CA ALA A 179 -24.08 -4.68 2.12
C ALA A 179 -23.46 -5.53 0.99
N TYR A 180 -23.77 -5.23 -0.27
CA TYR A 180 -23.14 -5.80 -1.46
C TYR A 180 -21.61 -5.69 -1.43
N TRP A 181 -21.06 -4.57 -0.95
CA TRP A 181 -19.62 -4.36 -0.95
C TRP A 181 -18.90 -5.13 0.16
N LYS A 182 -19.61 -5.69 1.15
CA LYS A 182 -19.00 -6.41 2.29
C LYS A 182 -18.11 -7.56 1.86
N LYS A 183 -18.42 -8.20 0.73
CA LYS A 183 -17.64 -9.33 0.20
C LYS A 183 -16.22 -8.95 -0.21
N TYR A 184 -16.00 -7.68 -0.59
CA TYR A 184 -14.69 -7.19 -1.02
C TYR A 184 -13.81 -6.70 0.13
N ALA A 185 -14.30 -6.75 1.36
CA ALA A 185 -13.51 -6.47 2.57
C ALA A 185 -13.15 -7.77 3.31
N ALA A 186 -13.44 -8.93 2.71
CA ALA A 186 -13.13 -10.23 3.30
C ALA A 186 -11.62 -10.56 3.23
N ASP A 187 -10.92 -9.99 2.26
CA ASP A 187 -9.49 -10.11 2.03
C ASP A 187 -8.64 -9.31 3.03
N GLU A 188 -9.24 -8.38 3.77
CA GLU A 188 -8.62 -7.69 4.93
C GLU A 188 -8.53 -8.58 6.18
N SER A 189 -9.08 -9.81 6.14
CA SER A 189 -9.12 -10.75 7.27
C SER A 189 -8.24 -11.99 7.00
N PRO A 190 -7.69 -12.64 8.05
CA PRO A 190 -7.86 -12.31 9.46
C PRO A 190 -6.94 -11.18 9.91
N LYS A 191 -7.33 -10.48 10.98
CA LYS A 191 -6.40 -9.66 11.76
C LYS A 191 -5.27 -10.52 12.33
N HIS A 192 -4.02 -10.08 12.18
CA HIS A 192 -2.85 -10.86 12.57
C HIS A 192 -1.65 -9.97 12.93
N GLY A 193 -0.71 -10.50 13.72
CA GLY A 193 0.47 -9.75 14.15
C GLY A 193 1.53 -9.67 13.04
N VAL A 194 2.04 -8.46 12.80
CA VAL A 194 3.14 -8.19 11.86
C VAL A 194 4.20 -7.33 12.55
N LYS A 195 5.47 -7.62 12.27
CA LYS A 195 6.63 -6.85 12.73
C LYS A 195 7.22 -6.07 11.56
N VAL A 196 7.46 -4.78 11.77
CA VAL A 196 8.05 -3.88 10.77
C VAL A 196 9.32 -3.26 11.36
N ALA A 197 10.37 -3.13 10.54
CA ALA A 197 11.60 -2.44 10.94
C ALA A 197 11.36 -0.91 11.01
N GLY A 198 12.33 -0.14 11.51
CA GLY A 198 12.26 1.32 11.40
C GLY A 198 12.63 1.76 9.98
N PHE A 199 11.91 2.75 9.44
CA PHE A 199 12.11 3.22 8.06
C PHE A 199 11.80 4.70 7.92
N TRP A 200 12.32 5.29 6.85
CA TRP A 200 12.00 6.66 6.44
C TRP A 200 10.87 6.62 5.41
N MET A 201 9.82 7.41 5.66
CA MET A 201 8.66 7.51 4.77
C MET A 201 8.43 8.97 4.40
N TYR A 202 8.03 9.24 3.17
CA TYR A 202 7.62 10.59 2.78
C TYR A 202 6.48 11.06 3.68
N ALA A 203 6.53 12.30 4.14
CA ALA A 203 5.50 12.83 5.03
C ALA A 203 4.13 12.94 4.33
N LYS A 204 4.13 13.07 3.01
CA LYS A 204 2.97 13.34 2.16
C LYS A 204 3.09 12.57 0.85
N GLU A 205 2.01 12.50 0.08
CA GLU A 205 2.05 11.93 -1.27
C GLU A 205 3.00 12.75 -2.16
N VAL A 206 3.55 12.08 -3.19
CA VAL A 206 4.41 12.77 -4.17
C VAL A 206 3.59 13.81 -4.92
N THR A 207 4.11 15.03 -4.97
CA THR A 207 3.40 16.14 -5.61
C THR A 207 3.68 16.23 -7.11
N ASN A 208 2.84 16.97 -7.84
CA ASN A 208 3.11 17.31 -9.23
C ASN A 208 4.47 17.99 -9.41
N GLY A 209 4.85 18.93 -8.54
CA GLY A 209 6.13 19.63 -8.63
C GLY A 209 7.32 18.68 -8.47
N GLN A 210 7.21 17.73 -7.54
CA GLN A 210 8.21 16.69 -7.34
C GLN A 210 8.28 15.73 -8.55
N TYR A 211 7.14 15.29 -9.07
CA TYR A 211 7.06 14.44 -10.25
C TYR A 211 7.60 15.09 -11.52
N ARG A 212 7.40 16.41 -11.70
CA ARG A 212 7.99 17.17 -12.81
C ARG A 212 9.53 17.12 -12.79
N LYS A 213 10.17 17.16 -11.60
CA LYS A 213 11.63 17.02 -11.49
C LYS A 213 12.10 15.65 -11.96
N PHE A 214 11.36 14.59 -11.61
CA PHE A 214 11.63 13.23 -12.07
C PHE A 214 11.56 13.13 -13.60
N LEU A 215 10.49 13.64 -14.21
CA LEU A 215 10.32 13.60 -15.67
C LEU A 215 11.38 14.41 -16.41
N ALA A 216 11.77 15.56 -15.86
CA ALA A 216 12.84 16.38 -16.43
C ALA A 216 14.20 15.65 -16.41
N ALA A 217 14.49 14.91 -15.33
CA ALA A 217 15.71 14.10 -15.21
C ALA A 217 15.64 12.78 -16.00
N ASN A 218 14.44 12.28 -16.30
CA ASN A 218 14.22 10.96 -16.90
C ASN A 218 13.15 11.02 -18.00
N PRO A 219 13.44 11.64 -19.16
CA PRO A 219 12.44 11.86 -20.20
C PRO A 219 11.88 10.56 -20.78
N GLN A 220 12.55 9.41 -20.63
CA GLN A 220 12.02 8.11 -21.03
C GLN A 220 10.75 7.70 -20.26
N TRP A 221 10.48 8.33 -19.10
CA TRP A 221 9.28 8.09 -18.30
C TRP A 221 8.18 9.12 -18.56
N THR A 222 8.27 9.97 -19.58
CA THR A 222 7.14 10.84 -19.95
C THR A 222 6.02 10.03 -20.62
N PRO A 223 4.76 10.52 -20.60
CA PRO A 223 3.64 9.83 -21.23
C PRO A 223 3.85 9.49 -22.71
N GLU A 224 4.65 10.28 -23.42
CA GLU A 224 4.93 10.08 -24.85
C GLU A 224 6.03 9.04 -25.12
N ARG A 225 6.80 8.65 -24.10
CA ARG A 225 8.05 7.87 -24.26
C ARG A 225 8.08 6.58 -23.47
N ILE A 226 7.27 6.45 -22.43
CA ILE A 226 7.16 5.21 -21.66
C ILE A 226 6.71 4.06 -22.57
N ASP A 227 7.22 2.85 -22.32
CA ASP A 227 6.76 1.65 -23.04
C ASP A 227 5.27 1.41 -22.72
N SER A 228 4.46 1.26 -23.78
CA SER A 228 3.01 1.05 -23.65
C SER A 228 2.61 -0.20 -22.89
N LYS A 229 3.53 -1.15 -22.69
CA LYS A 229 3.31 -2.32 -21.82
C LYS A 229 3.36 -1.99 -20.33
N LEU A 230 3.86 -0.82 -19.96
CA LEU A 230 4.04 -0.39 -18.58
C LEU A 230 2.92 0.53 -18.09
N HIS A 231 1.92 0.82 -18.91
CA HIS A 231 0.77 1.65 -18.53
C HIS A 231 -0.50 1.22 -19.27
N ASP A 232 -1.65 1.64 -18.75
CA ASP A 232 -2.99 1.33 -19.25
C ASP A 232 -3.50 2.32 -20.31
N GLY A 233 -2.90 3.51 -20.38
CA GLY A 233 -3.24 4.56 -21.33
C GLY A 233 -3.58 5.88 -20.65
N ASP A 234 -3.85 5.82 -19.34
CA ASP A 234 -4.31 6.98 -18.56
C ASP A 234 -3.17 7.74 -17.89
N TYR A 235 -1.92 7.40 -18.22
CA TYR A 235 -0.73 7.96 -17.58
C TYR A 235 -0.67 9.49 -17.69
N LEU A 236 -0.76 10.17 -16.54
CA LEU A 236 -0.88 11.62 -16.37
C LEU A 236 -2.02 12.26 -17.18
N GLU A 237 -3.12 11.55 -17.43
CA GLU A 237 -4.25 12.07 -18.22
C GLU A 237 -4.77 13.39 -17.64
N HIS A 238 -4.85 13.50 -16.31
CA HIS A 238 -5.28 14.72 -15.62
C HIS A 238 -4.41 15.97 -15.92
N TRP A 239 -3.17 15.80 -16.40
CA TRP A 239 -2.33 16.91 -16.85
C TRP A 239 -2.75 17.50 -18.20
N LYS A 240 -3.43 16.72 -19.03
CA LYS A 240 -3.95 17.19 -20.32
C LYS A 240 -5.14 18.12 -20.13
N GLU A 241 -5.92 17.92 -19.08
CA GLU A 241 -7.10 18.74 -18.76
C GLU A 241 -6.75 20.16 -18.30
N GLN A 242 -5.48 20.44 -17.98
CA GLN A 242 -5.02 21.78 -17.56
C GLN A 242 -5.81 22.36 -16.37
N SER A 243 -6.35 21.48 -15.52
CA SER A 243 -7.09 21.80 -14.31
C SER A 243 -6.18 22.40 -13.23
N ARG A 244 -6.77 22.96 -12.17
CA ARG A 244 -5.97 23.45 -11.02
C ARG A 244 -5.15 22.33 -10.41
N ALA A 245 -5.73 21.15 -10.26
CA ALA A 245 -5.08 19.99 -9.67
C ALA A 245 -3.87 19.50 -10.47
N SER A 246 -3.76 19.78 -11.78
CA SER A 246 -2.58 19.41 -12.57
C SER A 246 -1.55 20.52 -12.74
N LYS A 247 -1.95 21.79 -12.63
CA LYS A 247 -1.06 22.96 -12.73
C LYS A 247 -0.36 23.28 -11.41
N ASP A 248 -1.05 23.08 -10.30
CA ASP A 248 -0.53 23.41 -8.98
C ASP A 248 0.45 22.32 -8.51
N GLU A 249 1.68 22.75 -8.23
CA GLU A 249 2.78 21.88 -7.82
C GLU A 249 2.58 21.25 -6.44
N SER A 250 1.63 21.74 -5.65
CA SER A 250 1.32 21.24 -4.30
C SER A 250 0.29 20.11 -4.27
N TYR A 251 -0.35 19.80 -5.39
CA TYR A 251 -1.30 18.69 -5.47
C TYR A 251 -0.58 17.35 -5.68
N PRO A 252 -1.15 16.23 -5.22
CA PRO A 252 -0.59 14.91 -5.45
C PRO A 252 -0.57 14.61 -6.95
N VAL A 253 0.49 13.93 -7.42
CA VAL A 253 0.49 13.39 -8.78
C VAL A 253 -0.45 12.20 -8.86
N ALA A 254 -1.37 12.21 -9.83
CA ALA A 254 -2.35 11.14 -10.06
C ALA A 254 -2.16 10.44 -11.40
N ASN A 255 -2.90 9.35 -11.64
CA ASN A 255 -2.88 8.56 -12.88
C ASN A 255 -1.46 8.13 -13.31
N VAL A 256 -0.73 7.44 -12.46
CA VAL A 256 0.62 6.96 -12.71
C VAL A 256 0.69 5.44 -12.52
N PRO A 257 1.16 4.70 -13.54
CA PRO A 257 1.28 3.26 -13.41
C PRO A 257 2.32 2.88 -12.35
N TRP A 258 2.14 1.71 -11.74
CA TRP A 258 3.03 1.20 -10.69
C TRP A 258 4.51 1.18 -11.10
N TYR A 259 4.81 0.89 -12.37
CA TYR A 259 6.18 0.87 -12.88
C TYR A 259 6.84 2.25 -12.85
N ALA A 260 6.10 3.30 -13.20
CA ALA A 260 6.59 4.67 -13.13
C ALA A 260 6.67 5.15 -11.67
N ALA A 261 5.75 4.70 -10.81
CA ALA A 261 5.83 4.90 -9.37
C ALA A 261 7.13 4.35 -8.76
N LYS A 262 7.44 3.08 -9.07
CA LYS A 262 8.69 2.42 -8.67
C LYS A 262 9.92 3.12 -9.24
N ALA A 263 9.88 3.51 -10.51
CA ALA A 263 10.99 4.20 -11.17
C ALA A 263 11.28 5.57 -10.58
N TYR A 264 10.25 6.36 -10.24
CA TYR A 264 10.42 7.57 -9.46
C TYR A 264 11.09 7.24 -8.14
N ALA A 265 10.59 6.23 -7.42
CA ALA A 265 11.07 5.91 -6.07
C ALA A 265 12.57 5.63 -6.11
N GLU A 266 13.01 4.79 -7.04
CA GLU A 266 14.41 4.47 -7.29
C GLU A 266 15.21 5.71 -7.71
N TRP A 267 14.67 6.55 -8.59
CA TRP A 267 15.31 7.81 -8.97
C TRP A 267 15.50 8.72 -7.77
N ALA A 268 14.50 8.87 -6.90
CA ALA A 268 14.59 9.66 -5.68
C ALA A 268 15.54 9.06 -4.63
N GLY A 269 16.04 7.84 -4.85
CA GLY A 269 16.94 7.12 -3.96
C GLY A 269 16.23 6.17 -3.00
N GLY A 270 14.92 5.96 -3.17
CA GLY A 270 14.05 5.08 -2.41
C GLY A 270 13.53 3.84 -3.14
N ARG A 271 12.35 3.40 -2.71
CA ARG A 271 11.52 2.27 -3.08
C ARG A 271 10.05 2.62 -2.78
N LEU A 272 9.09 1.76 -3.10
CA LEU A 272 7.71 1.91 -2.60
C LEU A 272 7.60 1.27 -1.18
N PRO A 273 6.63 1.69 -0.34
CA PRO A 273 6.35 0.99 0.92
C PRO A 273 5.82 -0.41 0.66
N THR A 274 6.14 -1.37 1.51
CA THR A 274 5.36 -2.62 1.56
C THR A 274 3.96 -2.31 2.09
N GLU A 275 2.98 -3.17 1.81
CA GLU A 275 1.62 -3.05 2.36
C GLU A 275 1.65 -3.00 3.90
N ALA A 276 2.52 -3.80 4.52
CA ALA A 276 2.68 -3.83 5.97
C ALA A 276 3.27 -2.53 6.54
N GLU A 277 4.28 -1.95 5.88
CA GLU A 277 4.84 -0.64 6.27
C GLU A 277 3.80 0.46 6.14
N TRP A 278 3.06 0.48 5.02
CA TRP A 278 2.00 1.45 4.78
C TRP A 278 0.92 1.39 5.85
N GLU A 279 0.40 0.21 6.16
CA GLU A 279 -0.66 0.07 7.15
C GLU A 279 -0.16 0.35 8.57
N TYR A 280 1.05 -0.10 8.91
CA TYR A 280 1.68 0.23 10.19
C TYR A 280 1.79 1.74 10.39
N ALA A 281 2.24 2.44 9.34
CA ALA A 281 2.38 3.87 9.30
C ALA A 281 1.02 4.58 9.43
N ALA A 282 -0.01 4.13 8.71
CA ALA A 282 -1.38 4.65 8.80
C ALA A 282 -1.98 4.48 10.19
N ARG A 283 -1.75 3.34 10.84
CA ARG A 283 -2.25 3.05 12.20
C ARG A 283 -1.60 3.92 13.29
N GLY A 284 -0.59 4.73 12.96
CA GLY A 284 -0.09 5.83 13.78
C GLY A 284 0.48 5.41 15.14
N GLY A 285 0.99 4.18 15.25
CA GLY A 285 1.50 3.61 16.50
C GLY A 285 0.43 3.36 17.58
N LYS A 286 -0.85 3.54 17.24
CA LYS A 286 -1.98 3.48 18.19
C LYS A 286 -3.09 2.52 17.76
N GLN A 287 -2.89 1.75 16.69
CA GLN A 287 -3.94 0.92 16.07
C GLN A 287 -5.15 1.73 15.62
N PHE A 288 -4.91 2.89 15.01
CA PHE A 288 -5.98 3.71 14.46
C PHE A 288 -6.75 2.99 13.36
N GLU A 289 -8.07 3.23 13.30
CA GLU A 289 -8.95 2.71 12.25
C GLU A 289 -8.71 3.42 10.92
N TYR A 290 -8.40 4.72 10.98
CA TYR A 290 -8.08 5.55 9.82
C TYR A 290 -6.75 6.28 10.02
N GLY A 291 -6.02 6.52 8.92
CA GLY A 291 -4.72 7.20 8.90
C GLY A 291 -4.72 8.69 9.22
N THR A 292 -5.64 9.16 10.07
CA THR A 292 -5.86 10.57 10.39
C THR A 292 -5.25 10.97 11.73
N ALA A 293 -5.31 12.26 12.07
CA ALA A 293 -4.83 12.81 13.34
C ALA A 293 -5.46 12.16 14.59
N THR A 294 -6.68 11.65 14.50
CA THR A 294 -7.45 11.10 15.64
C THR A 294 -7.75 9.62 15.50
N GLY A 295 -7.50 9.02 14.34
CA GLY A 295 -7.93 7.67 14.02
C GLY A 295 -9.39 7.56 13.58
N GLU A 296 -10.09 8.69 13.44
CA GLU A 296 -11.47 8.78 12.94
C GLU A 296 -11.52 9.41 11.55
N ILE A 297 -12.64 9.24 10.83
CA ILE A 297 -12.84 9.82 9.49
C ILE A 297 -14.01 10.81 9.47
N SER A 298 -13.79 11.96 8.85
CA SER A 298 -14.79 12.99 8.54
C SER A 298 -14.21 13.97 7.51
N ASP A 299 -15.06 14.81 6.90
CA ASP A 299 -14.63 15.83 5.93
C ASP A 299 -13.66 16.88 6.51
N GLN A 300 -13.52 16.95 7.85
CA GLN A 300 -12.55 17.81 8.54
C GLN A 300 -11.20 17.12 8.80
N LEU A 301 -11.14 15.80 8.63
CA LEU A 301 -9.97 14.98 8.97
C LEU A 301 -9.31 14.36 7.73
N ALA A 302 -10.04 14.25 6.62
CA ALA A 302 -9.60 13.56 5.42
C ALA A 302 -10.33 14.09 4.18
N ASN A 303 -9.70 13.96 3.00
CA ASN A 303 -10.37 14.14 1.72
C ASN A 303 -11.01 12.82 1.27
N SER A 304 -12.14 12.44 1.87
CA SER A 304 -12.78 11.13 1.64
C SER A 304 -14.21 11.20 1.08
N GLY A 305 -14.69 12.40 0.74
CA GLY A 305 -16.10 12.68 0.41
C GLY A 305 -16.41 12.89 -1.08
N GLY A 306 -15.43 12.68 -1.96
CA GLY A 306 -15.54 13.03 -3.39
C GLY A 306 -15.39 14.53 -3.67
N GLY A 307 -14.99 14.89 -4.89
CA GLY A 307 -14.75 16.29 -5.29
C GLY A 307 -13.34 16.58 -5.83
N GLY A 308 -12.56 15.53 -6.12
CA GLY A 308 -11.20 15.63 -6.63
C GLY A 308 -10.16 15.77 -5.52
N THR A 309 -8.90 15.87 -5.93
CA THR A 309 -7.76 15.94 -5.01
C THR A 309 -7.67 17.29 -4.30
N LYS A 310 -6.93 17.33 -3.19
CA LYS A 310 -6.54 18.54 -2.45
C LYS A 310 -5.02 18.69 -2.48
N PRO A 311 -4.48 19.89 -2.21
CA PRO A 311 -3.05 20.05 -1.94
C PRO A 311 -2.60 19.09 -0.84
N VAL A 312 -1.43 18.50 -0.99
CA VAL A 312 -0.92 17.54 0.00
C VAL A 312 -0.68 18.20 1.36
N GLY A 313 -1.10 17.51 2.42
CA GLY A 313 -1.12 17.99 3.79
C GLY A 313 -2.17 19.06 4.06
N SER A 314 -3.32 19.00 3.38
CA SER A 314 -4.48 19.86 3.67
C SER A 314 -5.12 19.54 5.02
N TYR A 315 -4.92 18.33 5.54
CA TYR A 315 -5.44 17.86 6.82
C TYR A 315 -4.33 17.73 7.86
N ARG A 316 -4.70 17.53 9.12
CA ARG A 316 -3.71 17.32 10.19
C ARG A 316 -3.07 15.93 10.06
N PRO A 317 -1.76 15.81 10.30
CA PRO A 317 -1.08 14.53 10.19
C PRO A 317 -1.48 13.58 11.32
N ASN A 318 -1.27 12.29 11.09
CA ASN A 318 -1.34 11.25 12.11
C ASN A 318 -0.21 11.41 13.16
N PRO A 319 -0.18 10.59 14.23
CA PRO A 319 0.84 10.69 15.29
C PRO A 319 2.29 10.49 14.85
N PHE A 320 2.54 9.88 13.68
CA PHE A 320 3.87 9.75 13.09
C PHE A 320 4.26 10.93 12.20
N GLY A 321 3.38 11.92 12.02
CA GLY A 321 3.65 13.08 11.16
C GLY A 321 3.36 12.83 9.69
N LEU A 322 2.63 11.77 9.36
CA LEU A 322 2.21 11.44 8.00
C LEU A 322 0.84 12.05 7.70
N TYR A 323 0.68 12.55 6.49
CA TYR A 323 -0.53 13.20 6.01
C TYR A 323 -1.28 12.28 5.03
N ASP A 324 -2.58 12.52 4.89
CA ASP A 324 -3.42 12.03 3.78
C ASP A 324 -3.48 10.51 3.57
N LEU A 325 -3.04 9.69 4.53
CA LEU A 325 -3.18 8.22 4.53
C LEU A 325 -4.64 7.71 4.61
N ALA A 326 -5.63 8.59 4.49
CA ALA A 326 -7.04 8.26 4.39
C ALA A 326 -7.69 9.23 3.38
N GLY A 327 -7.89 8.77 2.15
CA GLY A 327 -8.45 9.57 1.06
C GLY A 327 -7.39 10.32 0.25
N ASN A 328 -7.84 11.38 -0.44
CA ASN A 328 -7.08 12.16 -1.43
C ASN A 328 -6.71 11.37 -2.68
N VAL A 329 -5.82 10.39 -2.58
CA VAL A 329 -5.44 9.50 -3.67
C VAL A 329 -5.10 8.10 -3.17
N TRP A 330 -5.33 7.09 -4.01
CA TRP A 330 -4.83 5.74 -3.75
C TRP A 330 -3.31 5.68 -3.89
N GLU A 331 -2.65 4.93 -3.02
CA GLU A 331 -1.19 4.91 -2.92
C GLU A 331 -0.60 3.53 -3.23
N TRP A 332 0.30 3.45 -4.22
CA TRP A 332 0.99 2.20 -4.60
C TRP A 332 1.91 1.68 -3.50
N CYS A 333 1.81 0.39 -3.22
CA CYS A 333 2.77 -0.38 -2.43
C CYS A 333 3.68 -1.24 -3.34
N SER A 334 4.82 -1.66 -2.83
CA SER A 334 5.68 -2.67 -3.48
C SER A 334 5.05 -4.05 -3.49
N SER A 335 4.20 -4.38 -2.51
CA SER A 335 3.64 -5.72 -2.33
C SER A 335 2.77 -6.16 -3.51
N LEU A 336 2.94 -7.40 -3.96
CA LEU A 336 1.94 -8.10 -4.76
C LEU A 336 0.71 -8.35 -3.89
N TYR A 337 -0.47 -8.19 -4.49
CA TYR A 337 -1.73 -8.52 -3.84
C TYR A 337 -1.81 -10.03 -3.58
N LYS A 338 -2.03 -10.41 -2.33
CA LYS A 338 -2.25 -11.78 -1.87
C LYS A 338 -3.17 -11.79 -0.67
N GLU A 339 -3.89 -12.89 -0.53
CA GLU A 339 -4.76 -13.14 0.62
C GLU A 339 -4.00 -13.05 1.95
N TYR A 340 -4.72 -12.63 2.98
CA TYR A 340 -4.23 -12.60 4.35
C TYR A 340 -4.23 -14.01 4.97
N PRO A 341 -3.39 -14.27 5.99
CA PRO A 341 -2.51 -13.33 6.68
C PRO A 341 -1.29 -12.89 5.85
N TYR A 342 -0.83 -11.66 6.06
CA TYR A 342 0.37 -11.12 5.46
C TYR A 342 1.61 -11.94 5.87
N ARG A 343 2.38 -12.36 4.87
CA ARG A 343 3.63 -13.09 5.04
C ARG A 343 4.69 -12.52 4.11
N ALA A 344 5.63 -11.76 4.67
CA ALA A 344 6.70 -11.13 3.90
C ALA A 344 7.50 -12.13 3.04
N ASN A 345 7.60 -13.40 3.47
CA ASN A 345 8.36 -14.45 2.79
C ASN A 345 7.54 -15.31 1.82
N ASP A 346 6.27 -15.00 1.55
CA ASP A 346 5.48 -15.76 0.58
C ASP A 346 5.76 -15.36 -0.88
N GLY A 347 6.69 -14.44 -1.10
CA GLY A 347 7.05 -13.86 -2.40
C GLY A 347 6.28 -12.59 -2.77
N ARG A 348 5.39 -12.07 -1.89
CA ARG A 348 4.67 -10.82 -2.16
C ARG A 348 5.58 -9.61 -2.29
N GLU A 349 6.74 -9.63 -1.62
CA GLU A 349 7.73 -8.56 -1.69
C GLU A 349 8.79 -8.77 -2.79
N ASP A 350 8.53 -9.64 -3.78
CA ASP A 350 9.40 -9.75 -4.95
C ASP A 350 9.28 -8.48 -5.83
N PRO A 351 10.36 -7.68 -5.97
CA PRO A 351 10.32 -6.46 -6.78
C PRO A 351 10.15 -6.74 -8.27
N ASN A 352 10.40 -7.97 -8.72
CA ASN A 352 10.26 -8.42 -10.11
C ASN A 352 9.08 -9.36 -10.32
N GLY A 353 8.33 -9.67 -9.27
CA GLY A 353 7.17 -10.54 -9.34
C GLY A 353 6.09 -9.98 -10.27
N SER A 354 5.44 -10.86 -11.03
CA SER A 354 4.31 -10.51 -11.88
C SER A 354 2.99 -10.64 -11.12
N GLY A 355 2.06 -9.71 -11.35
CA GLY A 355 0.74 -9.72 -10.73
C GLY A 355 0.24 -8.33 -10.35
N ALA A 356 -0.97 -8.28 -9.80
CA ALA A 356 -1.53 -7.06 -9.25
C ALA A 356 -0.71 -6.59 -8.05
N ARG A 357 -0.51 -5.28 -7.94
CA ARG A 357 0.18 -4.63 -6.81
C ARG A 357 -0.87 -3.99 -5.90
N VAL A 358 -0.54 -3.87 -4.62
CA VAL A 358 -1.48 -3.33 -3.63
C VAL A 358 -1.57 -1.81 -3.76
N LEU A 359 -2.79 -1.29 -3.64
CA LEU A 359 -3.10 0.12 -3.41
C LEU A 359 -3.72 0.26 -2.01
N ARG A 360 -3.40 1.34 -1.29
CA ARG A 360 -3.99 1.65 0.02
C ARG A 360 -4.47 3.11 0.09
N GLY A 361 -5.16 3.50 1.16
CA GLY A 361 -5.58 4.88 1.43
C GLY A 361 -7.03 5.21 1.07
N GLY A 362 -7.46 4.92 -0.16
CA GLY A 362 -8.73 5.43 -0.69
C GLY A 362 -8.58 6.79 -1.38
N SER A 363 -9.61 7.24 -2.09
CA SER A 363 -9.62 8.52 -2.83
C SER A 363 -10.98 9.19 -2.85
#